data_AF-A0AAU5LC06-F1
#
_entry.id   AF-A0AAU5LC06-F1
#
_cell.length_a   1.000
_cell.length_b   1.000
_cell.length_c   1.000
_cell.angle_alpha   90.00
_cell.angle_beta   90.00
_cell.angle_gamma   90.00
#
_symmetry.space_group_name_H-M   'P 1'
#
loop_
_entity.id
_entity.type
_entity.pdbx_description
1 polymer ?
#
loop_
_entity_poly.entity_id
_entity_poly.type
_entity_poly.pdbx_seq_one_letter_code
_entity_poly.pdbx_strand_id
1 'polypeptide(L)' 'MKSADTEFVGGPLDGRILPIPLGPMYGVPKTYKVPVPAHGETPARTLVYVRVKEQRGLRWFWRYEYDETATARTSG' A
#
# COMPACT_ATOMS: atom_id res chain seq x y z
N MET A 1 -18.78 -4.32 4.80
CA MET A 1 -17.56 -4.83 4.13
C MET A 1 -16.50 -5.06 5.19
N LYS A 2 -15.74 -6.15 5.13
CA LYS A 2 -14.63 -6.37 6.08
C LYS A 2 -13.40 -5.59 5.61
N SER A 3 -12.69 -5.00 6.56
CA SER A 3 -11.37 -4.40 6.35
C SER A 3 -10.33 -5.11 7.19
N ALA A 4 -9.07 -5.05 6.77
CA ALA A 4 -7.93 -5.45 7.59
C ALA A 4 -6.99 -4.26 7.77
N ASP A 5 -6.64 -3.99 9.02
CA ASP A 5 -5.63 -2.98 9.34
C ASP A 5 -4.28 -3.45 8.79
N THR A 6 -3.75 -2.70 7.83
CA THR A 6 -2.53 -3.06 7.10
C THR A 6 -1.52 -1.94 7.27
N GLU A 7 -0.31 -2.32 7.69
CA GLU A 7 0.83 -1.41 7.82
C GLU A 7 1.40 -1.08 6.44
N PHE A 8 1.79 0.18 6.25
CA PHE A 8 2.46 0.69 5.07
C PHE A 8 3.92 1.01 5.42
N VAL A 9 4.84 0.51 4.60
CA VAL A 9 6.28 0.65 4.78
C VAL A 9 6.89 1.29 3.53
N GLY A 10 7.71 2.32 3.76
CA GLY A 10 8.34 3.13 2.73
C GLY A 10 7.41 4.15 2.07
N GLY A 11 8.02 5.06 1.31
CA GLY A 11 7.30 6.09 0.57
C GLY A 11 6.52 7.06 1.47
N PRO A 12 5.55 7.79 0.90
CA PRO A 12 4.80 8.83 1.64
C PRO A 12 3.86 8.33 2.75
N LEU A 13 3.55 7.03 2.80
CA LEU A 13 2.69 6.44 3.84
C LEU A 13 3.47 5.61 4.85
N ASP A 14 4.80 5.74 4.89
CA ASP A 14 5.64 4.98 5.80
C ASP A 14 5.19 5.11 7.27
N GLY A 15 5.11 3.97 7.96
CA GLY A 15 4.68 3.85 9.35
C GLY A 15 3.18 4.05 9.58
N ARG A 16 2.37 4.25 8.52
CA ARG A 16 0.91 4.37 8.66
C ARG A 16 0.23 3.01 8.65
N ILE A 17 -0.85 2.90 9.42
CA ILE A 17 -1.75 1.75 9.40
C ILE A 17 -3.10 2.22 8.86
N LEU A 18 -3.58 1.57 7.80
CA LEU A 18 -4.86 1.93 7.17
C LEU A 18 -5.80 0.71 7.12
N PRO A 19 -7.11 0.92 7.31
CA PRO A 19 -8.11 -0.13 7.15
C PRO A 19 -8.33 -0.40 5.65
N ILE A 20 -7.79 -1.53 5.16
CA ILE A 20 -7.88 -1.87 3.74
C ILE A 20 -9.12 -2.75 3.49
N PRO A 21 -10.00 -2.35 2.56
CA PRO A 21 -11.15 -3.18 2.17
C PRO A 21 -10.68 -4.53 1.65
N LEU A 22 -11.18 -5.59 2.25
CA LEU A 22 -10.89 -6.94 1.79
C LEU A 22 -11.74 -7.27 0.56
N GLY A 23 -11.13 -7.98 -0.38
CA GLY A 23 -11.86 -8.49 -1.56
C GLY A 23 -12.89 -9.57 -1.18
N PRO A 24 -13.65 -10.08 -2.17
CA PRO A 24 -14.68 -11.10 -1.94
C PRO A 24 -14.16 -12.37 -1.24
N MET A 25 -12.89 -12.73 -1.46
CA MET A 25 -12.22 -13.86 -0.79
C MET A 25 -11.57 -13.49 0.55
N TYR A 26 -11.91 -12.36 1.16
CA TYR A 26 -11.28 -11.82 2.37
C TYR A 26 -9.76 -11.62 2.28
N GLY A 27 -9.23 -11.55 1.05
CA GLY A 27 -7.81 -11.32 0.80
C GLY A 27 -7.49 -9.83 0.71
N VAL A 28 -6.38 -9.42 1.33
CA VAL A 28 -5.77 -8.11 1.10
C VAL A 28 -5.33 -8.01 -0.37
N PRO A 29 -5.67 -6.95 -1.12
CA PRO A 29 -5.32 -6.82 -2.53
C PRO A 29 -3.81 -6.97 -2.81
N LYS A 30 -3.43 -7.52 -3.97
CA LYS A 30 -1.99 -7.69 -4.30
C LYS A 30 -1.25 -6.35 -4.35
N THR A 31 -1.91 -5.33 -4.90
CA THR A 31 -1.37 -3.98 -4.99
C THR A 31 -2.42 -2.98 -4.49
N TYR A 32 -1.94 -1.90 -3.89
CA TYR A 32 -2.75 -0.78 -3.45
C TYR A 32 -2.25 0.48 -4.13
N LYS A 33 -3.13 1.16 -4.86
CA LYS A 33 -2.80 2.37 -5.62
C LYS A 33 -3.41 3.58 -4.93
N VAL A 34 -2.59 4.59 -4.68
CA VAL A 34 -3.03 5.84 -4.06
C VAL A 34 -2.80 6.98 -5.05
N PRO A 35 -3.87 7.55 -5.64
CA PRO A 35 -3.73 8.76 -6.44
C PRO A 35 -3.42 9.92 -5.51
N VAL A 36 -2.27 10.54 -5.71
CA VAL A 36 -1.85 11.74 -4.98
C VAL A 36 -1.96 12.92 -5.96
N PRO A 37 -2.85 13.90 -5.69
CA PRO A 37 -2.94 15.09 -6.53
C PRO A 37 -1.66 15.93 -6.38
N ALA A 38 -1.38 16.76 -7.38
CA ALA A 38 -0.26 17.69 -7.30
C ALA A 38 -0.45 18.62 -6.08
N HIS A 39 0.61 18.79 -5.29
CA HIS A 39 0.59 19.66 -4.12
C HIS A 39 1.90 20.44 -4.04
N GLY A 40 1.81 21.76 -4.28
CA GLY A 40 2.97 22.64 -4.35
C GLY A 40 3.97 22.17 -5.41
N GLU A 41 5.18 21.85 -4.98
CA GLU A 41 6.27 21.35 -5.84
C GLU A 41 6.18 19.84 -6.13
N THR A 42 5.25 19.11 -5.48
CA THR A 42 5.08 17.67 -5.73
C THR A 42 4.12 17.45 -6.89
N PRO A 43 4.55 16.86 -8.04
CA PRO A 43 3.67 16.59 -9.16
C PRO A 43 2.64 15.50 -8.79
N ALA A 44 1.51 15.50 -9.52
CA ALA A 44 0.50 14.45 -9.37
C ALA A 44 1.12 13.10 -9.73
N ARG A 45 0.94 12.10 -8.86
CA ARG A 45 1.48 10.75 -9.05
C ARG A 45 0.59 9.71 -8.41
N THR A 46 0.65 8.48 -8.92
CA THR A 46 -0.03 7.34 -8.32
C THR A 46 0.99 6.49 -7.58
N LEU A 47 0.96 6.51 -6.25
CA LEU A 47 1.82 5.64 -5.44
C LEU A 47 1.33 4.20 -5.57
N VAL A 48 2.25 3.27 -5.74
CA VAL A 48 1.96 1.84 -5.79
C VAL A 48 2.62 1.17 -4.59
N TYR A 49 1.80 0.44 -3.83
CA TYR A 49 2.27 -0.43 -2.76
C TYR A 49 1.96 -1.89 -3.11
N VAL A 50 2.88 -2.79 -2.82
CA VAL A 50 2.74 -4.23 -3.08
C VAL A 50 2.59 -4.95 -1.74
N ARG A 51 1.60 -5.84 -1.65
CA ARG A 51 1.41 -6.63 -0.43
C ARG A 51 2.59 -7.58 -0.27
N VAL A 52 3.13 -7.66 0.93
CA VAL A 52 4.16 -8.61 1.31
C VAL A 52 3.75 -9.32 2.59
N LYS A 53 4.22 -10.55 2.72
CA LYS A 53 3.96 -11.36 3.90
C LYS A 53 5.07 -11.11 4.90
N GLU A 54 4.72 -10.62 6.08
CA GLU A 54 5.67 -10.42 7.16
C GLU A 54 5.44 -11.48 8.25
N GLN A 55 6.54 -12.03 8.78
CA GLN A 55 6.51 -12.90 9.95
C GLN A 55 6.80 -12.07 11.19
N ARG A 56 5.84 -12.01 12.13
CA ARG A 56 6.07 -11.43 13.47
C ARG A 56 5.91 -12.54 14.51
N GLY A 57 7.03 -13.07 14.97
CA GLY A 57 7.09 -14.23 15.86
C GLY A 57 6.54 -15.48 15.18
N LEU A 58 5.50 -16.10 15.78
CA LEU A 58 4.80 -17.27 15.23
C LEU A 58 3.65 -16.93 14.27
N ARG A 59 3.30 -15.65 14.13
CA ARG A 59 2.14 -15.22 13.33
C ARG A 59 2.58 -14.54 12.06
N TRP A 60 1.75 -14.70 11.03
CA TRP A 60 1.92 -14.05 9.74
C TRP A 60 0.97 -12.87 9.62
N PHE A 61 1.48 -11.77 9.09
CA PHE A 61 0.73 -10.56 8.83
C PHE A 61 0.97 -10.09 7.40
N TRP A 62 0.03 -9.29 6.90
CA TRP A 62 0.19 -8.59 5.64
C TRP A 62 0.63 -7.16 5.93
N ARG A 63 1.60 -6.68 5.17
CA ARG A 63 1.95 -5.26 5.08
C ARG A 63 2.07 -4.86 3.62
N TYR A 64 2.04 -3.57 3.37
CA TYR A 64 2.24 -2.98 2.06
C TYR A 64 3.60 -2.30 2.00
N GLU A 65 4.43 -2.70 1.05
CA GLU A 65 5.72 -2.06 0.79
C GLU A 65 5.63 -1.14 -0.43
N TYR A 66 6.19 0.05 -0.32
CA TYR A 66 6.25 1.01 -1.41
C TYR A 66 7.12 0.48 -2.56
N ASP A 67 6.54 0.39 -3.75
CA ASP A 67 7.24 0.01 -4.96
C ASP A 67 7.50 1.27 -5.80
N GLU A 68 8.70 1.83 -5.66
CA GLU A 68 9.14 3.00 -6.41
C GLU A 68 9.16 2.73 -7.92
N THR A 69 9.52 1.51 -8.32
CA THR A 69 9.60 1.16 -9.74
C THR A 69 8.20 1.07 -10.36
N ALA A 70 7.24 0.46 -9.67
CA ALA A 70 5.86 0.41 -10.12
C ALA A 70 5.17 1.77 -10.05
N THR A 71 5.53 2.59 -9.06
CA THR A 71 5.09 3.98 -8.97
C THR A 71 5.56 4.76 -10.19
N ALA A 72 6.86 4.75 -10.50
CA ALA A 72 7.42 5.42 -11.68
C ALA A 72 6.74 4.99 -13.00
N ARG A 73 6.46 3.69 -13.15
CA ARG A 73 5.73 3.15 -14.31
C ARG A 73 4.27 3.61 -14.41
N THR A 74 3.63 3.93 -13.29
CA THR A 74 2.22 4.34 -13.24
C THR A 74 2.05 5.86 -13.36
N SER A 75 3.12 6.62 -13.12
CA SER A 75 3.15 8.09 -13.24
C SER A 75 3.72 8.62 -14.58
N GLY A 76 4.01 7.72 -15.54
CA GLY A 76 4.45 8.07 -16.89
C GLY A 76 3.34 8.06 -17.93
#